data_AF-A0A1T3CP80-F1
#
_entry.id   AF-A0A1T3CP80-F1
#
_cell.length_a   1.000
_cell.length_b   1.000
_cell.length_c   1.000
_cell.angle_alpha   90.00
_cell.angle_beta   90.00
_cell.angle_gamma   90.00
#
_symmetry.space_group_name_H-M   'P 1'
#
loop_
_entity.id
_entity.type
_entity.pdbx_description
1 polymer ?
#
loop_
_entity_poly.entity_id
_entity_poly.type
_entity_poly.pdbx_seq_one_letter_code
_entity_poly.pdbx_strand_id
1 'polypeptide(L)'
;MDSDSEAYESGFELDPGDIDSSRDDDISPKEVERLKLSKTQDRQRWIVRLQFKQNGEDREGNGFYVNIPHPTHHIILTAGHNLVGVKKEDLKIYQSSKNTSPDPAEFYVSTVYQNKYTDERGKPKKATQEQEEADFGVILVKKNSKYPYLGFGFALKLGFDVLDQARFDLTGYKDADENTGGDDNNDDDENQAPGQSQKEKPKWDAVTSEGKCTACLPNQLEYELETEKGFSGSPVIMPHKDRDTAVAIHNYGPSKSDPSKSDPSNGGPSNDRNSRGTRINEKLLEEVYGWLQIGFYDKALQASMTSLGPLQERLYLVFTPDSNRAVVRLGYDQEVVTKFDILPAYAPPSNLGFPNDFRYVFRLKPAKEKVPEKRWVLWNAARQTVSLTSSLRDFCFVSLLEDKVRKSVELEKSRDEKVYYVHVEMKNDQGESTELKELRMRAADLTESDIVLDSLETSEVFFERHKRGKFLFGKIPCMPTVLNKPAVQREEFDFNLFRFYSG
;
A
#
# COMPACT_ATOMS: atom_id res chain seq x y z
N MET A 1 26.10 -19.72 -33.59
CA MET A 1 25.57 -18.45 -33.06
C MET A 1 24.09 -18.54 -33.28
N ASP A 2 23.43 -19.29 -32.41
CA ASP A 2 22.01 -19.56 -32.51
C ASP A 2 21.32 -18.71 -31.44
N SER A 3 20.36 -17.94 -31.93
CA SER A 3 19.60 -16.92 -31.21
C SER A 3 18.40 -17.60 -30.56
N ASP A 4 18.54 -17.97 -29.29
CA ASP A 4 17.42 -18.42 -28.46
C ASP A 4 16.57 -17.20 -28.07
N SER A 5 15.54 -16.94 -28.87
CA SER A 5 14.41 -16.10 -28.46
C SER A 5 13.50 -16.95 -27.57
N GLU A 6 13.60 -16.77 -26.26
CA GLU A 6 12.63 -17.33 -25.31
C GLU A 6 11.27 -16.65 -25.56
N ALA A 7 10.39 -17.37 -26.28
CA ALA A 7 8.98 -17.06 -26.33
C ALA A 7 8.37 -17.37 -24.96
N TYR A 8 7.84 -16.35 -24.30
CA TYR A 8 6.98 -16.53 -23.13
C TYR A 8 5.75 -17.36 -23.56
N GLU A 9 5.73 -18.64 -23.19
CA GLU A 9 4.54 -19.48 -23.32
C GLU A 9 3.43 -18.93 -22.42
N SER A 10 2.51 -18.16 -23.01
CA SER A 10 1.24 -17.79 -22.41
C SER A 10 0.28 -18.99 -22.49
N GLY A 11 0.40 -19.90 -21.53
CA GLY A 11 -0.42 -21.10 -21.46
C GLY A 11 -0.93 -21.41 -20.06
N PHE A 12 -1.30 -20.39 -19.27
CA PHE A 12 -2.02 -20.63 -18.01
C PHE A 12 -3.52 -20.41 -18.23
N GLU A 13 -4.22 -21.48 -18.59
CA GLU A 13 -5.68 -21.52 -18.64
C GLU A 13 -6.18 -21.57 -17.19
N LEU A 14 -6.87 -20.52 -16.75
CA LEU A 14 -7.58 -20.55 -15.47
C LEU A 14 -8.68 -21.60 -15.56
N ASP A 15 -8.93 -22.31 -14.46
CA ASP A 15 -10.19 -23.05 -14.31
C ASP A 15 -11.32 -22.04 -14.63
N PRO A 16 -12.15 -22.28 -15.65
CA PRO A 16 -13.20 -21.35 -16.07
C PRO A 16 -14.12 -20.93 -14.93
N GLY A 17 -14.24 -21.74 -13.86
CA GLY A 17 -15.01 -21.37 -12.69
C GLY A 17 -14.30 -20.47 -11.67
N ASP A 18 -13.04 -20.08 -11.88
CA ASP A 18 -12.32 -19.04 -11.14
C ASP A 18 -12.38 -17.67 -11.86
N ILE A 19 -13.01 -17.60 -13.04
CA ILE A 19 -13.29 -16.37 -13.79
C ILE A 19 -14.66 -15.86 -13.35
N ASP A 20 -14.67 -14.82 -12.50
CA ASP A 20 -15.88 -14.07 -12.20
C ASP A 20 -15.93 -12.86 -13.13
N SER A 21 -16.60 -13.02 -14.27
CA SER A 21 -16.73 -11.99 -15.30
C SER A 21 -17.44 -10.72 -14.84
N SER A 22 -18.06 -10.70 -13.66
CA SER A 22 -18.73 -9.51 -13.12
C SER A 22 -17.81 -8.60 -12.30
N ARG A 23 -16.53 -8.98 -12.10
CA ARG A 23 -15.63 -8.35 -11.13
C ARG A 23 -14.33 -7.76 -11.69
N ASP A 24 -13.97 -8.13 -12.91
CA ASP A 24 -12.81 -7.60 -13.63
C ASP A 24 -13.20 -6.53 -14.69
N ASP A 25 -14.45 -6.03 -14.64
CA ASP A 25 -14.93 -5.03 -15.60
C ASP A 25 -14.34 -3.63 -15.36
N ASP A 26 -13.97 -2.99 -16.48
CA ASP A 26 -13.47 -1.62 -16.56
C ASP A 26 -14.44 -0.59 -15.95
N ILE A 27 -13.86 0.44 -15.30
CA ILE A 27 -14.58 1.54 -14.66
C ILE A 27 -15.51 2.24 -15.67
N SER A 28 -16.80 2.37 -15.33
CA SER A 28 -17.77 2.99 -16.23
C SER A 28 -17.60 4.52 -16.29
N PRO A 29 -17.76 5.17 -17.46
CA PRO A 29 -17.59 6.63 -17.60
C PRO A 29 -18.53 7.48 -16.72
N LYS A 30 -19.66 6.92 -16.27
CA LYS A 30 -20.64 7.61 -15.42
C LYS A 30 -20.22 7.67 -13.94
N GLU A 31 -19.30 6.80 -13.49
CA GLU A 31 -18.76 6.81 -12.13
C GLU A 31 -17.67 7.89 -11.97
N VAL A 32 -16.93 8.19 -13.05
CA VAL A 32 -15.94 9.29 -13.13
C VAL A 32 -16.55 10.66 -12.80
N GLU A 33 -17.83 10.87 -13.08
CA GLU A 33 -18.52 12.15 -12.85
C GLU A 33 -18.98 12.34 -11.39
N ARG A 34 -19.28 11.25 -10.66
CA ARG A 34 -19.66 11.29 -9.22
C ARG A 34 -18.45 11.51 -8.29
N LEU A 35 -17.25 11.14 -8.73
CA LEU A 35 -15.97 11.32 -8.02
C LEU A 35 -15.57 12.79 -7.82
N LYS A 36 -16.10 13.72 -8.62
CA LYS A 36 -15.71 15.15 -8.62
C LYS A 36 -16.11 15.96 -7.39
N LEU A 37 -16.92 15.43 -6.45
CA LEU A 37 -17.60 16.25 -5.43
C LEU A 37 -17.18 16.00 -3.97
N SER A 38 -16.43 14.94 -3.65
CA SER A 38 -15.86 14.79 -2.29
C SER A 38 -14.51 15.54 -2.15
N LYS A 39 -14.62 16.87 -2.21
CA LYS A 39 -13.79 17.92 -1.61
C LYS A 39 -12.28 17.92 -1.91
N THR A 40 -11.88 18.72 -2.91
CA THR A 40 -10.52 19.26 -3.15
C THR A 40 -9.80 19.73 -1.87
N GLN A 41 -10.55 20.21 -0.86
CA GLN A 41 -10.00 20.63 0.44
C GLN A 41 -9.35 19.49 1.24
N ASP A 42 -9.82 18.26 1.09
CA ASP A 42 -9.21 17.12 1.80
C ASP A 42 -7.92 16.68 1.11
N ARG A 43 -7.83 16.75 -0.23
CA ARG A 43 -6.60 16.52 -0.99
C ARG A 43 -5.48 17.47 -0.56
N GLN A 44 -5.76 18.77 -0.47
CA GLN A 44 -4.78 19.78 -0.07
C GLN A 44 -4.23 19.56 1.35
N ARG A 45 -4.99 18.91 2.24
CA ARG A 45 -4.52 18.57 3.58
C ARG A 45 -3.54 17.42 3.59
N TRP A 46 -3.56 16.55 2.58
CA TRP A 46 -2.65 15.42 2.49
C TRP A 46 -1.36 15.75 1.74
N ILE A 47 -1.27 16.93 1.11
CA ILE A 47 -0.09 17.37 0.37
C ILE A 47 0.68 18.38 1.23
N VAL A 48 2.00 18.23 1.27
CA VAL A 48 2.90 19.09 2.02
C VAL A 48 3.95 19.69 1.11
N ARG A 49 4.35 20.92 1.41
CA ARG A 49 5.57 21.53 0.85
C ARG A 49 6.72 21.19 1.77
N LEU A 50 7.86 20.85 1.17
CA LEU A 50 9.11 20.63 1.85
C LEU A 50 10.03 21.82 1.56
N GLN A 51 10.70 22.30 2.60
CA GLN A 51 11.81 23.23 2.47
C GLN A 51 13.00 22.61 3.17
N PHE A 52 14.15 22.56 2.51
CA PHE A 52 15.32 21.88 3.03
C PHE A 52 16.60 22.53 2.54
N LYS A 53 17.69 22.33 3.30
CA LYS A 53 19.02 22.79 2.91
C LYS A 53 19.82 21.64 2.31
N GLN A 54 20.31 21.81 1.09
CA GLN A 54 21.14 20.82 0.40
C GLN A 54 22.38 21.52 -0.16
N ASN A 55 23.57 21.04 0.21
CA ASN A 55 24.85 21.66 -0.18
C ASN A 55 24.96 23.15 0.18
N GLY A 56 24.27 23.58 1.25
CA GLY A 56 24.27 24.98 1.69
C GLY A 56 23.21 25.86 1.02
N GLU A 57 22.51 25.36 0.00
CA GLU A 57 21.43 26.07 -0.71
C GLU A 57 20.06 25.68 -0.14
N ASP A 58 19.17 26.66 0.00
CA ASP A 58 17.77 26.40 0.30
C ASP A 58 17.08 25.87 -0.96
N ARG A 59 16.35 24.76 -0.80
CA ARG A 59 15.61 24.07 -1.85
C ARG A 59 14.23 23.74 -1.38
N GLU A 60 13.37 23.48 -2.36
CA GLU A 60 11.97 23.17 -2.12
C GLU A 60 11.56 21.93 -2.89
N GLY A 61 10.50 21.30 -2.40
CA GLY A 61 9.88 20.16 -3.03
C GLY A 61 8.52 19.89 -2.40
N ASN A 62 7.97 18.75 -2.75
CA ASN A 62 6.67 18.29 -2.32
C ASN A 62 6.77 16.97 -1.59
N GLY A 63 5.76 16.67 -0.79
CA GLY A 63 5.49 15.33 -0.29
C GLY A 63 4.01 15.16 -0.07
N PHE A 64 3.59 13.94 0.23
CA PHE A 64 2.20 13.67 0.57
C PHE A 64 2.06 12.57 1.61
N TYR A 65 1.07 12.74 2.47
CA TYR A 65 0.65 11.71 3.40
C TYR A 65 0.03 10.54 2.64
N VAL A 66 0.45 9.33 2.98
CA VAL A 66 -0.16 8.07 2.52
C VAL A 66 -0.67 7.30 3.73
N ASN A 67 -1.86 6.71 3.62
CA ASN A 67 -2.51 6.01 4.71
C ASN A 67 -1.92 4.60 4.92
N ILE A 68 -0.65 4.51 5.32
CA ILE A 68 0.02 3.26 5.67
C ILE A 68 -0.14 2.99 7.19
N PRO A 69 -0.44 1.75 7.62
CA PRO A 69 -0.72 1.44 9.03
C PRO A 69 0.55 1.44 9.88
N HIS A 70 0.91 2.61 10.44
CA HIS A 70 1.98 2.73 11.44
C HIS A 70 1.42 3.09 12.83
N PRO A 71 1.94 2.53 13.95
CA PRO A 71 1.37 2.75 15.28
C PRO A 71 1.47 4.19 15.79
N THR A 72 2.58 4.90 15.49
CA THR A 72 2.92 6.17 16.14
C THR A 72 3.17 7.35 15.19
N HIS A 73 3.23 7.11 13.88
CA HIS A 73 3.61 8.11 12.88
C HIS A 73 2.67 8.09 11.68
N HIS A 74 2.40 9.26 11.11
CA HIS A 74 1.94 9.40 9.74
C HIS A 74 3.14 9.28 8.81
N ILE A 75 2.90 8.77 7.61
CA ILE A 75 3.92 8.50 6.61
C ILE A 75 3.76 9.50 5.48
N ILE A 76 4.82 10.23 5.17
CA ILE A 76 4.89 11.10 3.99
C ILE A 76 5.81 10.44 2.97
N LEU A 77 5.34 10.29 1.73
CA LEU A 77 6.17 9.92 0.59
C LEU A 77 6.64 11.19 -0.14
N THR A 78 7.86 11.15 -0.66
CA THR A 78 8.46 12.24 -1.45
C THR A 78 9.53 11.68 -2.39
N ALA A 79 10.06 12.50 -3.29
CA ALA A 79 11.20 12.12 -4.13
C ALA A 79 12.48 11.99 -3.28
N GLY A 80 13.34 11.04 -3.65
CA GLY A 80 14.57 10.74 -2.91
C GLY A 80 15.56 11.91 -2.93
N HIS A 81 15.64 12.65 -4.03
CA HIS A 81 16.51 13.82 -4.14
C HIS A 81 16.13 14.99 -3.22
N ASN A 82 14.89 15.02 -2.70
CA ASN A 82 14.48 16.00 -1.71
C ASN A 82 15.08 15.74 -0.33
N LEU A 83 15.58 14.53 -0.08
CA LEU A 83 16.03 14.07 1.25
C LEU A 83 17.51 13.70 1.29
N VAL A 84 18.08 13.30 0.16
CA VAL A 84 19.47 12.85 0.12
C VAL A 84 20.45 14.00 0.44
N GLY A 85 21.37 13.75 1.38
CA GLY A 85 22.32 14.76 1.85
C GLY A 85 21.71 15.90 2.67
N VAL A 86 20.42 15.84 2.98
CA VAL A 86 19.72 16.80 3.85
C VAL A 86 19.89 16.36 5.30
N LYS A 87 20.08 17.32 6.22
CA LYS A 87 20.03 17.04 7.66
C LYS A 87 18.62 17.21 8.19
N LYS A 88 18.28 16.48 9.24
CA LYS A 88 16.93 16.49 9.81
C LYS A 88 16.50 17.87 10.31
N GLU A 89 17.40 18.60 10.94
CA GLU A 89 17.20 19.97 11.42
C GLU A 89 17.00 21.01 10.30
N ASP A 90 17.45 20.68 9.09
CA ASP A 90 17.32 21.53 7.91
C ASP A 90 16.01 21.28 7.16
N LEU A 91 15.29 20.19 7.45
CA LEU A 91 14.02 19.84 6.79
C LEU A 91 12.82 20.45 7.52
N LYS A 92 12.04 21.26 6.80
CA LYS A 92 10.78 21.84 7.26
C LYS A 92 9.63 21.37 6.39
N ILE A 93 8.51 21.07 7.04
CA ILE A 93 7.29 20.58 6.39
C ILE A 93 6.20 21.63 6.56
N TYR A 94 5.52 22.03 5.49
CA TYR A 94 4.43 22.99 5.53
C TYR A 94 3.14 22.37 4.99
N GLN A 95 2.04 22.53 5.73
CA GLN A 95 0.72 22.02 5.36
C GLN A 95 -0.23 23.20 5.12
N SER A 96 -0.86 23.30 3.94
CA SER A 96 -1.68 24.48 3.54
C SER A 96 -2.77 24.86 4.57
N SER A 97 -3.41 23.88 5.20
CA SER A 97 -4.55 24.12 6.11
C SER A 97 -4.18 24.57 7.53
N LYS A 98 -2.90 24.53 7.92
CA LYS A 98 -2.49 24.83 9.29
C LYS A 98 -1.17 25.58 9.28
N ASN A 99 -1.07 26.68 10.04
CA ASN A 99 0.18 27.34 10.40
C ASN A 99 1.09 26.45 11.29
N THR A 100 1.01 25.12 11.15
CA THR A 100 1.77 24.14 11.89
C THR A 100 2.76 23.50 10.94
N SER A 101 4.05 23.61 11.27
CA SER A 101 5.09 22.80 10.65
C SER A 101 5.27 21.57 11.52
N PRO A 102 4.81 20.37 11.09
CA PRO A 102 5.08 19.17 11.84
C PRO A 102 6.59 18.88 11.79
N ASP A 103 7.16 18.60 12.96
CA ASP A 103 8.57 18.21 13.02
C ASP A 103 8.74 16.78 12.47
N PRO A 104 9.70 16.57 11.54
CA PRO A 104 10.04 15.21 11.12
C PRO A 104 10.63 14.46 12.31
N ALA A 105 10.18 13.22 12.52
CA ALA A 105 10.74 12.31 13.51
C ALA A 105 11.98 11.59 12.96
N GLU A 106 11.92 11.18 11.70
CA GLU A 106 12.98 10.48 10.98
C GLU A 106 12.65 10.52 9.48
N PHE A 107 13.63 10.28 8.62
CA PHE A 107 13.37 10.05 7.20
C PHE A 107 14.35 9.04 6.61
N TYR A 108 13.92 8.41 5.53
CA TYR A 108 14.62 7.35 4.81
C TYR A 108 14.65 7.70 3.32
N VAL A 109 15.69 7.24 2.61
CA VAL A 109 15.83 7.40 1.16
C VAL A 109 16.21 6.05 0.58
N SER A 110 15.67 5.72 -0.60
CA SER A 110 15.97 4.43 -1.23
C SER A 110 17.47 4.19 -1.32
N THR A 111 17.89 3.00 -0.91
CA THR A 111 19.30 2.58 -0.90
C THR A 111 19.91 2.63 -2.30
N VAL A 112 19.15 2.21 -3.32
CA VAL A 112 19.54 2.29 -4.74
C VAL A 112 19.80 3.74 -5.15
N TYR A 113 18.98 4.68 -4.68
CA TYR A 113 19.14 6.09 -4.96
C TYR A 113 20.33 6.73 -4.24
N GLN A 114 20.51 6.39 -2.96
CA GLN A 114 21.62 6.90 -2.15
C GLN A 114 23.00 6.54 -2.74
N ASN A 115 23.12 5.43 -3.45
CA ASN A 115 24.36 4.99 -4.09
C ASN A 115 24.78 5.84 -5.32
N LYS A 116 24.00 6.88 -5.68
CA LYS A 116 24.26 7.77 -6.82
C LYS A 116 25.43 8.74 -6.65
N TYR A 117 26.11 8.74 -5.51
CA TYR A 117 27.05 9.81 -5.19
C TYR A 117 28.49 9.47 -5.56
N THR A 118 28.88 10.10 -6.66
CA THR A 118 30.23 10.32 -7.20
C THR A 118 30.88 9.18 -7.98
N ASP A 119 31.47 9.51 -9.14
CA ASP A 119 32.48 8.65 -9.76
C ASP A 119 33.74 8.57 -8.87
N GLU A 120 34.71 7.72 -9.24
CA GLU A 120 35.99 7.56 -8.52
C GLU A 120 36.78 8.88 -8.33
N ARG A 121 36.36 9.97 -8.99
CA ARG A 121 36.98 11.29 -8.99
C ARG A 121 36.12 12.35 -8.31
N GLY A 122 35.03 11.97 -7.65
CA GLY A 122 34.17 12.91 -6.91
C GLY A 122 33.14 13.66 -7.78
N LYS A 123 32.96 13.33 -9.07
CA LYS A 123 32.04 14.05 -9.97
C LYS A 123 30.65 13.40 -10.00
N PRO A 124 29.57 14.20 -10.07
CA PRO A 124 28.21 13.67 -10.18
C PRO A 124 28.03 12.93 -11.52
N LYS A 125 27.70 11.64 -11.46
CA LYS A 125 27.34 10.83 -12.62
C LYS A 125 25.86 11.03 -12.97
N LYS A 126 25.53 10.96 -14.25
CA LYS A 126 24.13 10.88 -14.69
C LYS A 126 23.47 9.65 -14.04
N ALA A 127 22.24 9.82 -13.56
CA ALA A 127 21.46 8.74 -12.96
C ALA A 127 21.32 7.56 -13.94
N THR A 128 21.43 6.34 -13.44
CA THR A 128 20.98 5.16 -14.20
C THR A 128 19.46 5.09 -14.21
N GLN A 129 18.88 4.33 -15.15
CA GLN A 129 17.43 4.10 -15.19
C GLN A 129 16.92 3.55 -13.85
N GLU A 130 17.62 2.59 -13.27
CA GLU A 130 17.27 2.01 -11.96
C GLU A 130 17.27 3.05 -10.82
N GLN A 131 18.19 4.02 -10.86
CA GLN A 131 18.21 5.13 -9.91
C GLN A 131 17.06 6.11 -10.14
N GLU A 132 16.70 6.40 -11.40
CA GLU A 132 15.54 7.24 -11.69
C GLU A 132 14.23 6.57 -11.23
N GLU A 133 14.13 5.24 -11.35
CA GLU A 133 13.04 4.43 -10.84
C GLU A 133 13.00 4.41 -9.30
N ALA A 134 14.15 4.46 -8.63
CA ALA A 134 14.29 4.42 -7.18
C ALA A 134 14.34 5.81 -6.50
N ASP A 135 14.05 6.91 -7.21
CA ASP A 135 14.11 8.27 -6.66
C ASP A 135 12.92 8.58 -5.74
N PHE A 136 12.88 7.92 -4.58
CA PHE A 136 11.87 8.11 -3.54
C PHE A 136 12.48 8.10 -2.13
N GLY A 137 11.70 8.62 -1.18
CA GLY A 137 12.00 8.54 0.24
C GLY A 137 10.74 8.71 1.11
N VAL A 138 10.93 8.52 2.41
CA VAL A 138 9.88 8.50 3.42
C VAL A 138 10.22 9.49 4.52
N ILE A 139 9.25 10.28 4.96
CA ILE A 139 9.37 11.12 6.17
C ILE A 139 8.34 10.66 7.19
N LEU A 140 8.77 10.47 8.44
CA LEU A 140 7.92 10.14 9.57
C LEU A 140 7.49 11.40 10.32
N VAL A 141 6.18 11.55 10.53
CA VAL A 141 5.60 12.64 11.32
C VAL A 141 4.77 12.07 12.45
N LYS A 142 4.95 12.55 13.69
CA LYS A 142 4.25 12.01 14.86
C LYS A 142 2.72 12.13 14.72
N LYS A 143 2.00 11.04 15.02
CA LYS A 143 0.53 11.04 14.98
C LYS A 143 -0.05 11.98 16.02
N ASN A 144 -1.12 12.67 15.63
CA ASN A 144 -2.01 13.32 16.57
C ASN A 144 -3.08 12.31 17.01
N SER A 145 -3.26 12.11 18.31
CA SER A 145 -4.28 11.18 18.84
C SER A 145 -5.70 11.51 18.39
N LYS A 146 -5.98 12.79 18.06
CA LYS A 146 -7.28 13.23 17.50
C LYS A 146 -7.47 12.85 16.03
N TYR A 147 -6.38 12.66 15.30
CA TYR A 147 -6.38 12.33 13.88
C TYR A 147 -5.43 11.15 13.64
N PRO A 148 -5.81 9.93 14.05
CA PRO A 148 -4.93 8.76 14.00
C PRO A 148 -4.57 8.31 12.58
N TYR A 149 -5.24 8.85 11.57
CA TYR A 149 -5.10 8.50 10.16
C TYR A 149 -5.08 9.77 9.32
N LEU A 150 -4.16 9.81 8.36
CA LEU A 150 -3.98 10.94 7.46
C LEU A 150 -3.35 10.44 6.16
N GLY A 151 -3.87 10.89 5.01
CA GLY A 151 -3.27 10.66 3.71
C GLY A 151 -4.19 10.04 2.67
N PHE A 152 -3.66 10.01 1.45
CA PHE A 152 -4.22 9.29 0.30
C PHE A 152 -4.31 7.80 0.57
N GLY A 153 -5.22 7.13 -0.15
CA GLY A 153 -5.25 5.68 -0.17
C GLY A 153 -4.03 5.11 -0.90
N PHE A 154 -3.75 3.84 -0.68
CA PHE A 154 -2.79 3.07 -1.47
C PHE A 154 -3.39 1.69 -1.79
N ALA A 155 -2.97 1.11 -2.91
CA ALA A 155 -3.39 -0.22 -3.32
C ALA A 155 -2.23 -0.94 -4.00
N LEU A 156 -1.67 -1.96 -3.35
CA LEU A 156 -0.59 -2.79 -3.87
C LEU A 156 -0.94 -3.40 -5.23
N LYS A 157 -2.21 -3.74 -5.46
CA LYS A 157 -2.70 -4.25 -6.76
C LYS A 157 -2.44 -3.29 -7.92
N LEU A 158 -2.56 -1.97 -7.72
CA LEU A 158 -2.25 -0.98 -8.76
C LEU A 158 -0.76 -0.96 -9.13
N GLY A 159 0.10 -1.51 -8.28
CA GLY A 159 1.51 -1.77 -8.59
C GLY A 159 1.74 -2.90 -9.61
N PHE A 160 0.74 -3.74 -9.85
CA PHE A 160 0.76 -4.84 -10.82
C PHE A 160 -0.12 -4.58 -12.05
N ASP A 161 -1.15 -3.75 -11.92
CA ASP A 161 -2.10 -3.48 -13.00
C ASP A 161 -1.42 -2.76 -14.19
N VAL A 162 -1.95 -2.94 -15.40
CA VAL A 162 -1.52 -2.19 -16.57
C VAL A 162 -2.27 -0.86 -16.58
N LEU A 163 -1.56 0.24 -16.37
CA LEU A 163 -2.16 1.57 -16.19
C LEU A 163 -2.04 2.45 -17.43
N ASP A 164 -1.66 1.90 -18.59
CA ASP A 164 -1.58 2.66 -19.84
C ASP A 164 -2.91 3.35 -20.16
N GLN A 165 -2.84 4.62 -20.55
CA GLN A 165 -4.00 5.48 -20.83
C GLN A 165 -4.89 5.81 -19.61
N ALA A 166 -4.57 5.31 -18.40
CA ALA A 166 -5.27 5.70 -17.18
C ALA A 166 -5.14 7.21 -16.96
N ARG A 167 -6.21 7.82 -16.43
CA ARG A 167 -6.23 9.25 -16.10
C ARG A 167 -5.63 9.49 -14.73
N PHE A 168 -4.74 10.47 -14.66
CA PHE A 168 -4.05 10.85 -13.44
C PHE A 168 -4.26 12.32 -13.13
N ASP A 169 -4.30 12.60 -11.83
CA ASP A 169 -4.15 13.94 -11.27
C ASP A 169 -2.77 14.03 -10.60
N LEU A 170 -2.04 15.12 -10.85
CA LEU A 170 -0.84 15.50 -10.11
C LEU A 170 -1.15 16.77 -9.34
N THR A 171 -1.00 16.77 -8.02
CA THR A 171 -1.24 17.98 -7.22
C THR A 171 -0.03 18.32 -6.36
N GLY A 172 0.45 19.55 -6.43
CA GLY A 172 1.66 19.97 -5.71
C GLY A 172 1.80 21.49 -5.60
N TYR A 173 2.82 21.91 -4.88
CA TYR A 173 3.25 23.30 -4.77
C TYR A 173 4.37 23.57 -5.78
N LYS A 174 4.25 24.72 -6.43
CA LYS A 174 5.24 25.28 -7.36
C LYS A 174 6.38 25.91 -6.56
N ASP A 175 7.56 26.01 -7.17
CA ASP A 175 8.61 26.89 -6.63
C ASP A 175 8.02 28.32 -6.54
N ALA A 176 8.36 29.05 -5.47
CA ALA A 176 7.99 30.46 -5.40
C ALA A 176 8.68 31.20 -6.55
N ASP A 177 7.91 31.84 -7.43
CA ASP A 177 8.49 32.71 -8.45
C ASP A 177 9.38 33.75 -7.77
N GLU A 178 10.69 33.71 -8.04
CA GLU A 178 11.67 34.70 -7.55
C GLU A 178 11.28 36.15 -7.95
N ASN A 179 10.36 36.31 -8.90
CA ASN A 179 9.86 37.58 -9.43
C ASN A 179 8.66 38.20 -8.68
N THR A 180 8.22 37.64 -7.56
CA THR A 180 7.30 38.36 -6.65
C THR A 180 8.03 39.23 -5.61
N GLY A 181 9.31 39.52 -5.85
CA GLY A 181 9.93 40.76 -5.40
C GLY A 181 9.31 41.93 -6.18
N GLY A 182 8.10 42.31 -5.79
CA GLY A 182 7.47 43.54 -6.25
C GLY A 182 8.44 44.68 -6.03
N ASP A 183 8.85 45.28 -7.14
CA ASP A 183 9.48 46.58 -7.21
C ASP A 183 8.41 47.58 -6.72
N ASP A 184 8.28 47.73 -5.39
CA ASP A 184 7.51 48.79 -4.73
C ASP A 184 8.26 50.14 -4.88
N ASN A 185 8.67 50.45 -6.10
CA ASN A 185 9.12 51.77 -6.52
C ASN A 185 8.03 52.37 -7.39
N ASN A 186 6.95 52.81 -6.74
CA ASN A 186 6.12 53.90 -7.22
C ASN A 186 5.73 54.76 -6.02
N ASP A 187 6.52 55.82 -5.85
CA ASP A 187 6.11 57.20 -5.64
C ASP A 187 4.97 57.53 -4.65
N ASP A 188 5.39 58.32 -3.66
CA ASP A 188 4.66 59.46 -3.09
C ASP A 188 3.28 59.22 -2.45
N ASP A 189 3.28 58.82 -1.18
CA ASP A 189 2.24 59.30 -0.25
C ASP A 189 2.81 59.46 1.18
N GLU A 190 3.34 60.65 1.46
CA GLU A 190 3.61 61.12 2.82
C GLU A 190 2.28 61.30 3.56
N ASN A 191 1.77 60.25 4.21
CA ASN A 191 0.99 60.31 5.46
C ASN A 191 0.41 58.93 5.82
N GLN A 192 1.21 58.04 6.43
CA GLN A 192 0.63 56.94 7.22
C GLN A 192 1.47 56.61 8.45
N ALA A 193 0.75 56.50 9.57
CA ALA A 193 1.25 56.33 10.93
C ALA A 193 2.03 55.01 11.13
N PRO A 194 2.98 54.95 12.09
CA PRO A 194 3.77 53.75 12.34
C PRO A 194 2.93 52.74 13.14
N GLY A 195 2.36 51.76 12.46
CA GLY A 195 1.56 50.74 13.13
C GLY A 195 1.23 49.54 12.26
N GLN A 196 2.01 48.47 12.43
CA GLN A 196 1.72 47.09 12.00
C GLN A 196 1.79 46.83 10.49
N SER A 197 3.02 46.62 10.00
CA SER A 197 3.25 45.78 8.83
C SER A 197 2.82 44.33 9.14
N GLN A 198 1.54 44.02 8.89
CA GLN A 198 1.16 42.64 8.63
C GLN A 198 1.82 42.26 7.31
N LYS A 199 2.99 41.59 7.38
CA LYS A 199 3.50 40.79 6.26
C LYS A 199 2.42 39.77 5.94
N GLU A 200 1.57 40.05 4.96
CA GLU A 200 0.67 39.07 4.38
C GLU A 200 1.54 37.90 3.92
N LYS A 201 1.40 36.76 4.61
CA LYS A 201 2.14 35.56 4.24
C LYS A 201 1.64 35.13 2.86
N PRO A 202 2.53 34.74 1.94
CA PRO A 202 2.11 34.26 0.63
C PRO A 202 1.12 33.12 0.81
N LYS A 203 -0.03 33.22 0.16
CA LYS A 203 -1.04 32.18 0.13
C LYS A 203 -0.57 31.10 -0.84
N TRP A 204 0.06 30.06 -0.30
CA TRP A 204 0.53 28.92 -1.09
C TRP A 204 -0.65 27.98 -1.38
N ASP A 205 -1.27 28.15 -2.53
CA ASP A 205 -2.30 27.25 -3.01
C ASP A 205 -1.65 26.14 -3.86
N ALA A 206 -1.93 24.88 -3.51
CA ALA A 206 -1.48 23.75 -4.33
C ALA A 206 -2.21 23.75 -5.68
N VAL A 207 -1.48 23.45 -6.75
CA VAL A 207 -1.98 23.41 -8.14
C VAL A 207 -2.13 21.96 -8.58
N THR A 208 -3.23 21.67 -9.28
CA THR A 208 -3.51 20.36 -9.86
C THR A 208 -3.34 20.40 -11.37
N SER A 209 -2.64 19.41 -11.93
CA SER A 209 -2.59 19.09 -13.36
C SER A 209 -3.28 17.75 -13.60
N GLU A 210 -4.00 17.64 -14.70
CA GLU A 210 -4.70 16.42 -15.13
C GLU A 210 -4.13 15.93 -16.46
N GLY A 211 -4.14 14.61 -16.66
CA GLY A 211 -3.60 14.01 -17.88
C GLY A 211 -3.64 12.50 -17.85
N LYS A 212 -2.79 11.84 -18.65
CA LYS A 212 -2.85 10.39 -18.84
C LYS A 212 -1.49 9.73 -18.73
N CYS A 213 -1.51 8.47 -18.32
CA CYS A 213 -0.37 7.56 -18.42
C CYS A 213 -0.04 7.28 -19.88
N THR A 214 1.20 7.51 -20.27
CA THR A 214 1.72 7.19 -21.61
C THR A 214 2.53 5.91 -21.64
N ALA A 215 3.16 5.53 -20.52
CA ALA A 215 3.80 4.23 -20.37
C ALA A 215 3.75 3.75 -18.92
N CYS A 216 3.31 2.50 -18.74
CA CYS A 216 3.28 1.82 -17.45
C CYS A 216 4.48 0.87 -17.30
N LEU A 217 5.62 1.37 -16.81
CA LEU A 217 6.79 0.53 -16.53
C LEU A 217 6.67 -0.16 -15.16
N PRO A 218 7.43 -1.24 -14.88
CA PRO A 218 7.33 -1.97 -13.62
C PRO A 218 7.56 -1.11 -12.38
N ASN A 219 8.54 -0.18 -12.40
CA ASN A 219 8.93 0.65 -11.26
C ASN A 219 8.72 2.16 -11.49
N GLN A 220 8.21 2.57 -12.65
CA GLN A 220 8.05 3.98 -13.01
C GLN A 220 6.84 4.16 -13.91
N LEU A 221 6.15 5.28 -13.77
CA LEU A 221 5.08 5.68 -14.67
C LEU A 221 5.56 6.89 -15.48
N GLU A 222 5.23 6.90 -16.77
CA GLU A 222 5.37 8.07 -17.63
C GLU A 222 3.99 8.64 -17.96
N TYR A 223 3.88 9.97 -18.00
CA TYR A 223 2.59 10.63 -18.19
C TYR A 223 2.70 12.02 -18.82
N GLU A 224 1.64 12.39 -19.52
CA GLU A 224 1.41 13.73 -20.09
C GLU A 224 0.71 14.61 -19.06
N LEU A 225 1.45 15.05 -18.04
CA LEU A 225 0.99 16.03 -17.05
C LEU A 225 1.83 17.30 -17.18
N GLU A 226 1.19 18.45 -17.02
CA GLU A 226 1.88 19.74 -16.93
C GLU A 226 2.63 19.80 -15.61
N THR A 227 3.96 19.82 -15.69
CA THR A 227 4.85 19.90 -14.53
C THR A 227 5.88 20.99 -14.75
N GLU A 228 6.37 21.53 -13.64
CA GLU A 228 7.43 22.53 -13.63
C GLU A 228 8.33 22.30 -12.41
N LYS A 229 9.40 23.08 -12.32
CA LYS A 229 10.31 23.03 -11.18
C LYS A 229 9.54 23.28 -9.87
N GLY A 230 9.86 22.49 -8.85
CA GLY A 230 9.18 22.50 -7.56
C GLY A 230 8.24 21.31 -7.33
N PHE A 231 7.61 20.76 -8.39
CA PHE A 231 6.64 19.65 -8.24
C PHE A 231 7.23 18.32 -7.73
N SER A 232 8.55 18.19 -7.63
CA SER A 232 9.19 16.95 -7.20
C SER A 232 8.67 16.44 -5.85
N GLY A 233 8.27 15.17 -5.81
CA GLY A 233 7.67 14.51 -4.65
C GLY A 233 6.16 14.62 -4.56
N SER A 234 5.50 15.29 -5.51
CA SER A 234 4.04 15.38 -5.57
C SER A 234 3.40 14.01 -5.87
N PRO A 235 2.20 13.72 -5.30
CA PRO A 235 1.48 12.50 -5.59
C PRO A 235 0.90 12.51 -7.00
N VAL A 236 1.07 11.40 -7.70
CA VAL A 236 0.27 11.03 -8.88
C VAL A 236 -0.88 10.17 -8.38
N ILE A 237 -2.11 10.61 -8.66
CA ILE A 237 -3.33 10.09 -8.05
C ILE A 237 -4.28 9.60 -9.13
N MET A 238 -4.98 8.49 -8.87
CA MET A 238 -6.13 8.08 -9.66
C MET A 238 -7.29 7.62 -8.77
N PRO A 239 -8.53 7.65 -9.26
CA PRO A 239 -9.63 6.98 -8.58
C PRO A 239 -9.42 5.46 -8.58
N HIS A 240 -9.56 4.85 -7.40
CA HIS A 240 -9.63 3.39 -7.25
C HIS A 240 -10.66 3.04 -6.17
N LYS A 241 -11.64 2.19 -6.51
CA LYS A 241 -12.81 1.88 -5.66
C LYS A 241 -13.51 3.15 -5.15
N ASP A 242 -13.70 4.12 -6.06
CA ASP A 242 -14.27 5.44 -5.82
C ASP A 242 -13.51 6.33 -4.80
N ARG A 243 -12.20 6.12 -4.66
CA ARG A 243 -11.35 6.85 -3.71
C ARG A 243 -10.04 7.32 -4.32
N ASP A 244 -9.55 8.47 -3.87
CA ASP A 244 -8.25 9.03 -4.27
C ASP A 244 -7.08 8.13 -3.82
N THR A 245 -6.45 7.46 -4.76
CA THR A 245 -5.35 6.52 -4.47
C THR A 245 -4.07 7.01 -5.11
N ALA A 246 -3.02 7.14 -4.31
CA ALA A 246 -1.70 7.49 -4.82
C ALA A 246 -1.08 6.27 -5.52
N VAL A 247 -0.59 6.45 -6.75
CA VAL A 247 -0.02 5.38 -7.59
C VAL A 247 1.43 5.62 -7.97
N ALA A 248 1.91 6.87 -7.91
CA ALA A 248 3.31 7.20 -8.08
C ALA A 248 3.72 8.47 -7.33
N ILE A 249 5.03 8.65 -7.18
CA ILE A 249 5.69 9.84 -6.63
C ILE A 249 6.37 10.55 -7.80
N HIS A 250 5.93 11.75 -8.15
CA HIS A 250 6.55 12.52 -9.23
C HIS A 250 8.01 12.84 -8.90
N ASN A 251 8.93 12.64 -9.84
CA ASN A 251 10.36 12.84 -9.59
C ASN A 251 11.15 13.40 -10.80
N TYR A 252 10.62 13.33 -12.02
CA TYR A 252 11.25 13.95 -13.19
C TYR A 252 10.22 14.67 -14.06
N GLY A 253 10.49 15.93 -14.40
CA GLY A 253 9.73 16.67 -15.41
C GLY A 253 10.08 16.25 -16.85
N PRO A 254 9.37 16.78 -17.84
CA PRO A 254 9.60 16.44 -19.23
C PRO A 254 10.96 16.98 -19.69
N SER A 255 11.75 16.14 -20.35
CA SER A 255 13.00 16.59 -20.97
C SER A 255 12.67 17.11 -22.36
N LYS A 256 12.59 18.43 -22.53
CA LYS A 256 12.59 19.02 -23.87
C LYS A 256 13.95 18.70 -24.49
N SER A 257 13.97 17.92 -25.56
CA SER A 257 15.16 17.87 -26.40
C SER A 257 15.45 19.29 -26.91
N ASP A 258 16.72 19.68 -26.93
CA ASP A 258 17.14 20.97 -27.44
C ASP A 258 16.63 21.12 -28.89
N PRO A 259 15.78 22.11 -29.21
CA PRO A 259 15.22 22.26 -30.56
C PRO A 259 16.31 22.46 -31.63
N SER A 260 17.51 22.85 -31.20
CA SER A 260 18.69 22.98 -32.08
C SER A 260 19.35 21.64 -32.44
N LYS A 261 18.98 20.53 -31.79
CA LYS A 261 19.50 19.17 -32.01
C LYS A 261 18.48 18.20 -32.59
N SER A 262 17.22 18.63 -32.77
CA SER A 262 16.29 17.93 -33.64
C SER A 262 16.72 18.18 -35.09
N ASP A 263 17.59 17.33 -35.61
CA ASP A 263 17.93 17.31 -37.03
C ASP A 263 16.63 17.02 -37.82
N PRO A 264 16.08 17.99 -38.57
CA PRO A 264 14.83 17.80 -39.31
C PRO A 264 14.95 16.75 -40.42
N SER A 265 16.18 16.33 -40.76
CA SER A 265 16.45 15.36 -41.82
C SER A 265 16.37 13.90 -41.38
N ASN A 266 16.40 13.63 -40.07
CA ASN A 266 16.15 12.32 -39.50
C ASN A 266 14.77 12.35 -38.84
N GLY A 267 13.73 11.99 -39.60
CA GLY A 267 12.35 11.83 -39.12
C GLY A 267 12.14 10.70 -38.09
N GLY A 268 13.11 10.49 -37.20
CA GLY A 268 12.95 9.68 -36.01
C GLY A 268 12.12 10.43 -34.96
N PRO A 269 11.36 9.71 -34.12
CA PRO A 269 10.58 10.33 -33.05
C PRO A 269 11.49 11.19 -32.18
N SER A 270 11.06 12.42 -31.86
CA SER A 270 11.77 13.24 -30.88
C SER A 270 11.86 12.46 -29.58
N ASN A 271 13.06 12.31 -29.02
CA ASN A 271 13.29 11.69 -27.71
C ASN A 271 12.83 12.63 -26.57
N ASP A 272 11.70 13.30 -26.73
CA ASP A 272 11.10 14.09 -25.68
C ASP A 272 10.59 13.11 -24.62
N ARG A 273 11.25 13.11 -23.46
CA ARG A 273 10.79 12.28 -22.34
C ARG A 273 9.63 12.99 -21.68
N ASN A 274 8.54 12.27 -21.47
CA ASN A 274 7.39 12.71 -20.69
C ASN A 274 7.76 12.96 -19.22
N SER A 275 6.84 13.53 -18.46
CA SER A 275 6.95 13.58 -16.99
C SER A 275 6.92 12.16 -16.43
N ARG A 276 7.66 11.91 -15.35
CA ARG A 276 7.82 10.57 -14.76
C ARG A 276 7.70 10.59 -13.25
N GLY A 277 7.27 9.45 -12.70
CA GLY A 277 7.20 9.23 -11.27
C GLY A 277 7.56 7.81 -10.87
N THR A 278 8.24 7.63 -9.74
CA THR A 278 8.46 6.32 -9.12
C THR A 278 7.12 5.69 -8.79
N ARG A 279 6.88 4.46 -9.29
CA ARG A 279 5.63 3.74 -9.09
C ARG A 279 5.54 3.19 -7.67
N ILE A 280 4.37 3.33 -7.05
CA ILE A 280 4.06 2.70 -5.76
C ILE A 280 3.69 1.24 -6.06
N ASN A 281 4.69 0.38 -6.05
CA ASN A 281 4.58 -1.06 -6.33
C ASN A 281 5.09 -1.90 -5.15
N GLU A 282 5.16 -3.22 -5.33
CA GLU A 282 5.70 -4.12 -4.31
C GLU A 282 7.14 -3.77 -3.93
N LYS A 283 8.02 -3.50 -4.90
CA LYS A 283 9.44 -3.17 -4.65
C LYS A 283 9.58 -1.97 -3.73
N LEU A 284 8.86 -0.88 -4.02
CA LEU A 284 8.85 0.32 -3.18
C LEU A 284 8.26 0.02 -1.80
N LEU A 285 7.09 -0.63 -1.74
CA LEU A 285 6.40 -0.88 -0.49
C LEU A 285 7.17 -1.84 0.42
N GLU A 286 7.89 -2.81 -0.14
CA GLU A 286 8.76 -3.71 0.60
C GLU A 286 9.91 -2.97 1.28
N GLU A 287 10.58 -2.04 0.59
CA GLU A 287 11.63 -1.19 1.18
C GLU A 287 11.04 -0.29 2.28
N VAL A 288 9.88 0.33 2.03
CA VAL A 288 9.17 1.14 3.02
C VAL A 288 8.76 0.32 4.25
N TYR A 289 8.16 -0.86 4.07
CA TYR A 289 7.73 -1.69 5.18
C TYR A 289 8.92 -2.22 5.99
N GLY A 290 10.05 -2.50 5.33
CA GLY A 290 11.31 -2.85 5.96
C GLY A 290 11.83 -1.73 6.88
N TRP A 291 11.90 -0.49 6.40
CA TRP A 291 12.31 0.66 7.23
C TRP A 291 11.38 0.86 8.43
N LEU A 292 10.07 0.75 8.19
CA LEU A 292 9.05 1.07 9.18
C LEU A 292 8.69 -0.09 10.11
N GLN A 293 9.24 -1.29 9.85
CA GLN A 293 8.94 -2.52 10.59
C GLN A 293 7.42 -2.81 10.63
N ILE A 294 6.75 -2.58 9.50
CA ILE A 294 5.30 -2.75 9.30
C ILE A 294 5.04 -4.11 8.64
N GLY A 295 3.97 -4.77 9.08
CA GLY A 295 3.61 -6.11 8.62
C GLY A 295 4.10 -7.19 9.58
N PHE A 296 3.83 -8.44 9.21
CA PHE A 296 4.27 -9.60 9.97
C PHE A 296 5.09 -10.50 9.05
N TYR A 297 6.38 -10.59 9.31
CA TYR A 297 7.31 -11.35 8.49
C TYR A 297 7.57 -12.72 9.08
N ASP A 298 7.74 -13.71 8.21
CA ASP A 298 8.12 -15.08 8.59
C ASP A 298 7.19 -15.72 9.63
N LYS A 299 5.88 -15.61 9.40
CA LYS A 299 4.87 -16.10 10.34
C LYS A 299 4.12 -17.30 9.80
N ALA A 300 3.92 -18.29 10.66
CA ALA A 300 2.96 -19.36 10.43
C ALA A 300 1.57 -18.92 10.90
N LEU A 301 0.52 -19.30 10.17
CA LEU A 301 -0.86 -19.07 10.58
C LEU A 301 -1.34 -20.24 11.46
N GLN A 302 -1.42 -20.00 12.77
CA GLN A 302 -1.73 -21.02 13.78
C GLN A 302 -3.12 -20.78 14.40
N ALA A 303 -3.93 -21.82 14.58
CA ALA A 303 -5.20 -21.72 15.28
C ALA A 303 -4.99 -21.52 16.80
N SER A 304 -5.46 -20.40 17.33
CA SER A 304 -5.11 -19.85 18.65
C SER A 304 -5.63 -20.63 19.86
N MET A 305 -6.77 -21.34 19.76
CA MET A 305 -7.28 -22.08 20.92
C MET A 305 -6.45 -23.33 21.26
N THR A 306 -5.53 -23.74 20.38
CA THR A 306 -4.54 -24.79 20.65
C THR A 306 -3.30 -24.29 21.41
N SER A 307 -3.18 -22.98 21.63
CA SER A 307 -1.95 -22.36 22.17
C SER A 307 -1.63 -22.68 23.63
N LEU A 308 -2.58 -23.23 24.39
CA LEU A 308 -2.35 -23.69 25.76
C LEU A 308 -1.76 -25.11 25.81
N GLY A 309 -1.84 -25.86 24.71
CA GLY A 309 -1.25 -27.20 24.58
C GLY A 309 0.17 -27.19 23.99
N PRO A 310 0.88 -28.33 24.07
CA PRO A 310 2.14 -28.58 23.36
C PRO A 310 2.07 -28.22 21.87
N LEU A 311 3.21 -27.89 21.25
CA LEU A 311 3.28 -27.53 19.82
C LEU A 311 2.72 -28.62 18.90
N GLN A 312 2.85 -29.88 19.31
CA GLN A 312 2.39 -31.08 18.62
C GLN A 312 0.86 -31.16 18.52
N GLU A 313 0.13 -30.43 19.38
CA GLU A 313 -1.34 -30.43 19.42
C GLU A 313 -1.95 -29.21 18.72
N ARG A 314 -1.12 -28.43 18.00
CA ARG A 314 -1.56 -27.16 17.39
C ARG A 314 -1.86 -27.32 15.92
N LEU A 315 -2.86 -26.56 15.45
CA LEU A 315 -3.25 -26.58 14.04
C LEU A 315 -2.63 -25.41 13.28
N TYR A 316 -2.10 -25.71 12.10
CA TYR A 316 -1.45 -24.75 11.20
C TYR A 316 -2.03 -24.83 9.79
N LEU A 317 -2.17 -23.68 9.13
CA LEU A 317 -2.46 -23.65 7.70
C LEU A 317 -1.15 -23.89 6.94
N VAL A 318 -1.12 -24.93 6.11
CA VAL A 318 0.09 -25.30 5.34
C VAL A 318 -0.23 -25.54 3.87
N PHE A 319 0.73 -25.23 3.00
CA PHE A 319 0.74 -25.60 1.60
C PHE A 319 1.75 -26.74 1.41
N THR A 320 1.30 -27.87 0.91
CA THR A 320 2.17 -29.02 0.64
C THR A 320 2.90 -28.83 -0.70
N PRO A 321 4.09 -29.41 -0.89
CA PRO A 321 4.89 -29.23 -2.12
C PRO A 321 4.13 -29.58 -3.42
N ASP A 322 3.23 -30.56 -3.35
CA ASP A 322 2.51 -31.10 -4.50
C ASP A 322 1.15 -30.44 -4.74
N SER A 323 0.78 -29.44 -3.92
CA SER A 323 -0.54 -28.81 -3.96
C SER A 323 -0.46 -27.30 -3.89
N ASN A 324 -1.20 -26.64 -4.78
CA ASN A 324 -1.46 -25.21 -4.67
C ASN A 324 -2.60 -24.89 -3.69
N ARG A 325 -3.22 -25.89 -3.06
CA ARG A 325 -4.29 -25.73 -2.07
C ARG A 325 -3.73 -25.95 -0.67
N ALA A 326 -4.13 -25.08 0.25
CA ALA A 326 -3.78 -25.23 1.64
C ALA A 326 -4.58 -26.35 2.30
N VAL A 327 -3.94 -27.00 3.27
CA VAL A 327 -4.53 -27.99 4.18
C VAL A 327 -4.31 -27.52 5.62
N VAL A 328 -5.03 -28.14 6.54
CA VAL A 328 -4.80 -28.01 7.98
C VAL A 328 -3.82 -29.10 8.39
N ARG A 329 -2.76 -28.74 9.10
CA ARG A 329 -1.80 -29.68 9.69
C ARG A 329 -1.86 -29.63 11.21
N LEU A 330 -1.87 -30.80 11.84
CA LEU A 330 -1.68 -30.98 13.28
C LEU A 330 -0.18 -31.06 13.60
N GLY A 331 0.26 -30.30 14.59
CA GLY A 331 1.64 -30.26 15.04
C GLY A 331 2.52 -29.25 14.31
N TYR A 332 3.55 -28.77 15.02
CA TYR A 332 4.56 -27.89 14.46
C TYR A 332 5.77 -28.68 13.97
N ASP A 333 6.13 -28.45 12.72
CA ASP A 333 7.40 -28.87 12.13
C ASP A 333 7.97 -27.67 11.35
N GLN A 334 9.19 -27.26 11.67
CA GLN A 334 9.82 -26.10 11.05
C GLN A 334 10.06 -26.30 9.55
N GLU A 335 10.26 -27.53 9.08
CA GLU A 335 10.55 -27.83 7.68
C GLU A 335 9.27 -27.90 6.83
N VAL A 336 8.13 -28.20 7.45
CA VAL A 336 6.85 -28.41 6.75
C VAL A 336 5.90 -27.22 6.90
N VAL A 337 5.92 -26.53 8.05
CA VAL A 337 4.96 -25.46 8.32
C VAL A 337 5.22 -24.27 7.42
N THR A 338 4.19 -23.88 6.68
CA THR A 338 4.28 -22.75 5.77
C THR A 338 4.42 -21.42 6.51
N LYS A 339 5.36 -20.60 6.04
CA LYS A 339 5.63 -19.26 6.53
C LYS A 339 5.17 -18.22 5.52
N PHE A 340 4.62 -17.12 6.04
CA PHE A 340 4.08 -16.03 5.26
C PHE A 340 4.69 -14.70 5.70
N ASP A 341 4.88 -13.82 4.72
CA ASP A 341 4.90 -12.38 4.95
C ASP A 341 3.47 -11.85 4.81
N ILE A 342 2.97 -11.20 5.85
CA ILE A 342 1.62 -10.64 5.94
C ILE A 342 1.74 -9.13 5.87
N LEU A 343 1.43 -8.58 4.70
CA LEU A 343 1.76 -7.20 4.34
C LEU A 343 0.48 -6.37 4.19
N PRO A 344 0.46 -5.11 4.65
CA PRO A 344 -0.59 -4.18 4.25
C PRO A 344 -0.60 -4.04 2.72
N ALA A 345 -1.78 -4.14 2.12
CA ALA A 345 -1.93 -4.17 0.68
C ALA A 345 -2.94 -3.16 0.16
N TYR A 346 -3.86 -2.71 1.00
CA TYR A 346 -4.79 -1.66 0.63
C TYR A 346 -5.23 -0.87 1.86
N ALA A 347 -5.38 0.43 1.67
CA ALA A 347 -6.09 1.30 2.59
C ALA A 347 -6.83 2.38 1.78
N PRO A 348 -8.09 2.69 2.12
CA PRO A 348 -8.73 3.87 1.57
C PRO A 348 -8.07 5.15 2.12
N PRO A 349 -8.35 6.31 1.51
CA PRO A 349 -7.98 7.61 2.07
C PRO A 349 -8.53 7.79 3.48
N SER A 350 -7.83 8.61 4.25
CA SER A 350 -8.21 8.87 5.64
C SER A 350 -9.49 9.70 5.73
N ASN A 351 -10.63 9.05 5.98
CA ASN A 351 -11.90 9.74 6.23
C ASN A 351 -12.17 9.82 7.73
N LEU A 352 -12.65 10.99 8.19
CA LEU A 352 -12.93 11.28 9.62
C LEU A 352 -14.04 10.40 10.25
N GLY A 353 -14.70 9.51 9.48
CA GLY A 353 -15.92 8.82 9.91
C GLY A 353 -15.86 7.28 9.94
N PHE A 354 -14.79 6.64 9.47
CA PHE A 354 -14.73 5.17 9.40
C PHE A 354 -13.45 4.61 10.03
N PRO A 355 -13.54 3.54 10.86
CA PRO A 355 -12.36 2.81 11.31
C PRO A 355 -11.59 2.32 10.07
N ASN A 356 -10.26 2.38 10.13
CA ASN A 356 -9.44 2.21 8.94
C ASN A 356 -9.53 0.79 8.42
N ASP A 357 -9.99 0.71 7.17
CA ASP A 357 -10.33 -0.52 6.49
C ASP A 357 -9.08 -1.08 5.78
N PHE A 358 -8.06 -1.37 6.58
CA PHE A 358 -6.83 -1.96 6.06
C PHE A 358 -7.11 -3.39 5.57
N ARG A 359 -6.62 -3.68 4.36
CA ARG A 359 -6.56 -5.05 3.85
C ARG A 359 -5.11 -5.50 3.78
N TYR A 360 -4.92 -6.78 4.02
CA TYR A 360 -3.62 -7.44 4.05
C TYR A 360 -3.59 -8.53 2.99
N VAL A 361 -2.40 -8.83 2.52
CA VAL A 361 -2.12 -9.99 1.67
C VAL A 361 -1.18 -10.91 2.40
N PHE A 362 -1.31 -12.21 2.14
CA PHE A 362 -0.37 -13.21 2.62
C PHE A 362 0.48 -13.61 1.42
N ARG A 363 1.79 -13.45 1.56
CA ARG A 363 2.79 -13.81 0.57
C ARG A 363 3.59 -14.97 1.12
N LEU A 364 3.68 -16.07 0.37
CA LEU A 364 4.52 -17.21 0.71
C LEU A 364 5.97 -16.72 0.86
N LYS A 365 6.59 -17.00 2.01
CA LYS A 365 8.00 -16.68 2.21
C LYS A 365 8.83 -17.58 1.29
N PRO A 366 9.77 -17.03 0.50
CA PRO A 366 10.66 -17.84 -0.31
C PRO A 366 11.50 -18.76 0.59
N ALA A 367 11.46 -20.08 0.36
CA ALA A 367 12.32 -21.03 1.07
C ALA A 367 13.80 -20.92 0.65
N LYS A 368 14.08 -20.26 -0.49
CA LYS A 368 15.39 -20.01 -1.11
C LYS A 368 15.36 -18.65 -1.83
N GLU A 369 16.50 -18.16 -2.34
CA GLU A 369 16.60 -16.90 -3.13
C GLU A 369 15.66 -16.86 -4.36
N LYS A 370 15.16 -18.01 -4.82
CA LYS A 370 14.18 -18.05 -5.91
C LYS A 370 12.77 -17.77 -5.38
N VAL A 371 12.22 -16.65 -5.82
CA VAL A 371 10.83 -16.26 -5.55
C VAL A 371 9.88 -17.29 -6.18
N PRO A 372 8.94 -17.88 -5.41
CA PRO A 372 7.93 -18.78 -5.96
C PRO A 372 7.04 -18.03 -6.96
N GLU A 373 6.78 -18.65 -8.11
CA GLU A 373 5.90 -18.08 -9.14
C GLU A 373 4.49 -17.84 -8.58
N LYS A 374 3.93 -18.84 -7.88
CA LYS A 374 2.70 -18.73 -7.12
C LYS A 374 3.02 -18.45 -5.67
N ARG A 375 2.88 -17.19 -5.27
CA ARG A 375 3.24 -16.74 -3.91
C ARG A 375 2.13 -16.02 -3.18
N TRP A 376 1.08 -15.57 -3.86
CA TRP A 376 -0.02 -14.87 -3.20
C TRP A 376 -1.06 -15.88 -2.73
N VAL A 377 -1.49 -15.77 -1.48
CA VAL A 377 -2.60 -16.56 -0.97
C VAL A 377 -3.90 -15.98 -1.51
N LEU A 378 -4.71 -16.83 -2.15
CA LEU A 378 -6.04 -16.56 -2.65
C LEU A 378 -7.06 -17.20 -1.70
N TRP A 379 -7.98 -16.39 -1.19
CA TRP A 379 -9.00 -16.79 -0.22
C TRP A 379 -10.34 -16.98 -0.92
N ASN A 380 -10.66 -18.21 -1.35
CA ASN A 380 -11.88 -18.49 -2.08
C ASN A 380 -13.00 -18.97 -1.13
N ALA A 381 -13.67 -18.00 -0.50
CA ALA A 381 -14.76 -18.27 0.43
C ALA A 381 -16.08 -18.72 -0.24
N ALA A 382 -16.16 -18.69 -1.57
CA ALA A 382 -17.26 -19.31 -2.31
C ALA A 382 -17.03 -20.82 -2.47
N ARG A 383 -15.79 -21.21 -2.82
CA ARG A 383 -15.38 -22.61 -3.00
C ARG A 383 -14.91 -23.30 -1.72
N GLN A 384 -14.83 -22.57 -0.60
CA GLN A 384 -14.34 -23.08 0.67
C GLN A 384 -12.88 -23.57 0.57
N THR A 385 -12.03 -22.81 -0.13
CA THR A 385 -10.64 -23.18 -0.35
C THR A 385 -9.70 -22.01 -0.14
N VAL A 386 -8.45 -22.33 0.19
CA VAL A 386 -7.33 -21.39 0.21
C VAL A 386 -6.27 -21.93 -0.75
N SER A 387 -5.81 -21.11 -1.68
CA SER A 387 -4.86 -21.53 -2.72
C SER A 387 -3.73 -20.53 -2.96
N LEU A 388 -2.68 -20.92 -3.69
CA LEU A 388 -1.63 -20.02 -4.18
C LEU A 388 -1.91 -19.58 -5.61
N THR A 389 -1.62 -18.31 -5.90
CA THR A 389 -1.70 -17.72 -7.24
C THR A 389 -0.48 -16.84 -7.54
N SER A 390 -0.16 -16.69 -8.83
CA SER A 390 0.90 -15.80 -9.31
C SER A 390 0.43 -14.34 -9.44
N SER A 391 -0.88 -14.12 -9.62
CA SER A 391 -1.46 -12.79 -9.80
C SER A 391 -2.12 -12.27 -8.54
N LEU A 392 -1.85 -11.03 -8.16
CA LEU A 392 -2.51 -10.40 -7.02
C LEU A 392 -3.94 -9.95 -7.39
N ARG A 393 -4.94 -10.69 -6.89
CA ARG A 393 -6.38 -10.46 -7.16
C ARG A 393 -7.10 -9.92 -5.94
N ASP A 394 -8.31 -9.40 -6.13
CA ASP A 394 -9.16 -8.92 -5.03
C ASP A 394 -9.42 -10.00 -3.95
N PHE A 395 -9.45 -11.28 -4.34
CA PHE A 395 -9.56 -12.41 -3.41
C PHE A 395 -8.29 -12.71 -2.59
N CYS A 396 -7.17 -12.05 -2.86
CA CYS A 396 -5.96 -12.16 -2.05
C CYS A 396 -5.99 -11.23 -0.82
N PHE A 397 -6.94 -10.30 -0.77
CA PHE A 397 -7.05 -9.27 0.25
C PHE A 397 -7.96 -9.73 1.40
N VAL A 398 -7.44 -9.69 2.62
CA VAL A 398 -8.18 -10.03 3.84
C VAL A 398 -8.14 -8.91 4.86
N SER A 399 -9.17 -8.84 5.70
CA SER A 399 -9.15 -7.99 6.90
C SER A 399 -8.64 -8.79 8.09
N LEU A 400 -7.79 -8.16 8.91
CA LEU A 400 -7.30 -8.74 10.16
C LEU A 400 -7.94 -7.99 11.33
N LEU A 401 -8.80 -8.68 12.09
CA LEU A 401 -9.43 -8.09 13.28
C LEU A 401 -8.81 -8.66 14.56
N GLU A 402 -8.13 -7.81 15.32
CA GLU A 402 -7.52 -8.19 16.60
C GLU A 402 -8.61 -8.50 17.65
N ASP A 403 -8.52 -9.66 18.29
CA ASP A 403 -9.39 -10.03 19.41
C ASP A 403 -8.96 -9.27 20.68
N LYS A 404 -9.71 -8.23 21.02
CA LYS A 404 -9.49 -7.39 22.21
C LYS A 404 -10.11 -7.96 23.49
N VAL A 405 -10.90 -9.03 23.42
CA VAL A 405 -11.71 -9.51 24.56
C VAL A 405 -10.87 -10.22 25.62
N ARG A 406 -9.73 -10.82 25.23
CA ARG A 406 -8.76 -11.38 26.18
C ARG A 406 -7.98 -10.25 26.86
N LYS A 407 -8.59 -9.63 27.88
CA LYS A 407 -7.90 -8.77 28.85
C LYS A 407 -6.72 -9.56 29.41
N SER A 408 -5.51 -9.26 28.97
CA SER A 408 -4.33 -9.88 29.55
C SER A 408 -4.08 -9.29 30.91
N VAL A 409 -3.98 -10.17 31.89
CA VAL A 409 -3.19 -9.93 33.09
C VAL A 409 -1.79 -9.48 32.62
N GLU A 410 -1.29 -8.41 33.24
CA GLU A 410 -0.08 -7.62 32.95
C GLU A 410 1.20 -8.45 32.69
N LEU A 411 1.31 -9.11 31.54
CA LEU A 411 2.59 -9.51 30.98
C LEU A 411 2.81 -8.70 29.70
N GLU A 412 3.97 -8.07 29.62
CA GLU A 412 4.47 -7.38 28.43
C GLU A 412 4.47 -8.37 27.26
N LYS A 413 3.42 -8.31 26.44
CA LYS A 413 3.18 -9.27 25.39
C LYS A 413 4.21 -9.14 24.28
N SER A 414 4.82 -10.25 23.90
CA SER A 414 5.46 -10.36 22.60
C SER A 414 4.44 -10.12 21.47
N ARG A 415 4.86 -9.60 20.30
CA ARG A 415 3.96 -9.39 19.14
C ARG A 415 3.23 -10.68 18.72
N ASP A 416 3.78 -11.84 19.05
CA ASP A 416 3.28 -13.18 18.70
C ASP A 416 2.09 -13.63 19.58
N GLU A 417 1.72 -12.86 20.60
CA GLU A 417 0.59 -13.17 21.47
C GLU A 417 -0.73 -12.55 21.01
N LYS A 418 -0.69 -11.69 19.98
CA LYS A 418 -1.90 -11.14 19.39
C LYS A 418 -2.64 -12.21 18.59
N VAL A 419 -3.96 -12.14 18.67
CA VAL A 419 -4.86 -13.09 18.01
C VAL A 419 -5.78 -12.34 17.08
N TYR A 420 -5.96 -12.87 15.87
CA TYR A 420 -6.68 -12.21 14.79
C TYR A 420 -7.78 -13.12 14.24
N TYR A 421 -8.90 -12.51 13.87
CA TYR A 421 -9.79 -13.08 12.86
C TYR A 421 -9.27 -12.74 11.47
N VAL A 422 -9.31 -13.70 10.55
CA VAL A 422 -9.01 -13.49 9.13
C VAL A 422 -10.33 -13.47 8.38
N HIS A 423 -10.70 -12.31 7.84
CA HIS A 423 -11.97 -12.10 7.16
C HIS A 423 -11.80 -11.83 5.67
N VAL A 424 -12.67 -12.43 4.86
CA VAL A 424 -12.84 -12.18 3.44
C VAL A 424 -14.14 -11.44 3.23
N GLU A 425 -14.09 -10.37 2.45
CA GLU A 425 -15.27 -9.60 2.05
C GLU A 425 -15.89 -10.22 0.80
N MET A 426 -17.16 -10.55 0.88
CA MET A 426 -17.95 -11.05 -0.24
C MET A 426 -18.74 -9.89 -0.83
N LYS A 427 -18.76 -9.81 -2.16
CA LYS A 427 -19.62 -8.89 -2.91
C LYS A 427 -20.78 -9.64 -3.57
N ASN A 428 -21.88 -8.98 -3.92
CA ASN A 428 -22.87 -9.51 -4.86
C ASN A 428 -22.43 -9.28 -6.32
N ASP A 429 -23.25 -9.72 -7.26
CA ASP A 429 -23.13 -9.49 -8.71
C ASP A 429 -23.16 -7.99 -9.08
N GLN A 430 -23.55 -7.12 -8.15
CA GLN A 430 -23.56 -5.66 -8.30
C GLN A 430 -22.31 -4.99 -7.69
N GLY A 431 -21.34 -5.79 -7.21
CA GLY A 431 -20.11 -5.29 -6.61
C GLY A 431 -20.28 -4.74 -5.18
N GLU A 432 -21.48 -4.76 -4.61
CA GLU A 432 -21.75 -4.30 -3.25
C GLU A 432 -21.32 -5.35 -2.24
N SER A 433 -20.63 -4.92 -1.17
CA SER A 433 -20.28 -5.80 -0.05
C SER A 433 -21.54 -6.37 0.61
N THR A 434 -21.74 -7.67 0.51
CA THR A 434 -22.91 -8.37 1.04
C THR A 434 -22.65 -9.01 2.40
N GLU A 435 -21.45 -9.55 2.59
CA GLU A 435 -21.17 -10.43 3.72
C GLU A 435 -19.69 -10.49 4.05
N LEU A 436 -19.36 -10.51 5.35
CA LEU A 436 -18.04 -10.89 5.82
C LEU A 436 -18.03 -12.37 6.16
N LYS A 437 -17.10 -13.11 5.53
CA LYS A 437 -16.84 -14.50 5.85
C LYS A 437 -15.53 -14.64 6.62
N GLU A 438 -15.52 -15.45 7.65
CA GLU A 438 -14.35 -15.71 8.49
C GLU A 438 -13.73 -17.07 8.16
N LEU A 439 -12.40 -17.10 8.11
CA LEU A 439 -11.63 -18.33 7.96
C LEU A 439 -11.85 -19.25 9.17
N ARG A 440 -12.01 -20.53 8.88
CA ARG A 440 -12.15 -21.62 9.84
C ARG A 440 -11.21 -22.76 9.49
N MET A 441 -10.66 -23.38 10.52
CA MET A 441 -9.89 -24.62 10.41
C MET A 441 -10.48 -25.66 11.37
N ARG A 442 -10.51 -26.91 10.94
CA ARG A 442 -10.88 -28.09 11.72
C ARG A 442 -9.85 -29.21 11.52
N ALA A 443 -9.94 -30.22 12.37
CA ALA A 443 -9.19 -31.47 12.23
C ALA A 443 -10.05 -32.68 12.65
N ALA A 444 -11.35 -32.65 12.34
CA ALA A 444 -12.26 -33.72 12.70
C ALA A 444 -12.03 -34.99 11.88
N ASP A 445 -11.42 -34.86 10.70
CA ASP A 445 -11.08 -35.98 9.81
C ASP A 445 -9.82 -36.73 10.26
N LEU A 446 -9.01 -36.16 11.18
CA LEU A 446 -7.85 -36.85 11.73
C LEU A 446 -8.27 -37.88 12.79
N THR A 447 -7.94 -39.15 12.56
CA THR A 447 -8.14 -40.25 13.50
C THR A 447 -6.89 -40.53 14.33
N GLU A 448 -7.04 -41.26 15.45
CA GLU A 448 -5.87 -41.71 16.24
C GLU A 448 -4.89 -42.54 15.40
N SER A 449 -5.41 -43.34 14.46
CA SER A 449 -4.58 -44.10 13.52
C SER A 449 -3.75 -43.19 12.61
N ASP A 450 -4.33 -42.09 12.13
CA ASP A 450 -3.62 -41.13 11.28
C ASP A 450 -2.47 -40.47 12.04
N ILE A 451 -2.69 -40.13 13.31
CA ILE A 451 -1.65 -39.59 14.19
C ILE A 451 -0.52 -40.61 14.41
N VAL A 452 -0.87 -41.88 14.65
CA VAL A 452 0.13 -42.96 14.82
C VAL A 452 0.93 -43.21 13.55
N LEU A 453 0.31 -43.01 12.39
CA LEU A 453 0.93 -43.16 11.07
C LEU A 453 1.60 -41.87 10.56
N ASP A 454 1.65 -40.81 11.37
CA ASP A 454 2.21 -39.48 11.02
C ASP A 454 1.49 -38.80 9.84
N SER A 455 0.24 -39.19 9.57
CA SER A 455 -0.67 -38.54 8.62
C SER A 455 -1.37 -37.38 9.33
N LEU A 456 -0.67 -36.25 9.44
CA LEU A 456 -1.10 -35.12 10.27
C LEU A 456 -1.89 -34.04 9.49
N GLU A 457 -2.38 -34.33 8.28
CA GLU A 457 -2.94 -33.33 7.37
C GLU A 457 -4.40 -33.63 6.99
N THR A 458 -5.22 -32.59 6.89
CA THR A 458 -6.64 -32.66 6.52
C THR A 458 -7.06 -31.47 5.66
N SER A 459 -8.05 -31.66 4.79
CA SER A 459 -8.53 -30.62 3.87
C SER A 459 -9.54 -29.64 4.49
N GLU A 460 -9.75 -29.72 5.80
CA GLU A 460 -10.77 -28.99 6.56
C GLU A 460 -10.48 -27.49 6.78
N VAL A 461 -10.26 -26.76 5.68
CA VAL A 461 -10.25 -25.30 5.61
C VAL A 461 -11.59 -24.85 5.03
N PHE A 462 -12.27 -23.92 5.70
CA PHE A 462 -13.56 -23.39 5.22
C PHE A 462 -13.80 -21.97 5.75
N PHE A 463 -14.93 -21.41 5.36
CA PHE A 463 -15.35 -20.05 5.60
C PHE A 463 -16.82 -20.02 5.99
N GLU A 464 -17.09 -19.37 7.11
CA GLU A 464 -18.45 -19.18 7.61
C GLU A 464 -18.83 -17.71 7.64
N ARG A 465 -20.14 -17.44 7.62
CA ARG A 465 -20.67 -16.12 7.92
C ARG A 465 -20.17 -15.64 9.27
N HIS A 466 -19.63 -14.43 9.34
CA HIS A 466 -19.31 -13.81 10.62
C HIS A 466 -20.60 -13.54 11.42
N LYS A 467 -20.81 -14.25 12.53
CA LYS A 467 -22.05 -14.18 13.35
C LYS A 467 -21.98 -13.19 14.52
N ARG A 468 -20.83 -12.57 14.80
CA ARG A 468 -20.66 -11.67 15.96
C ARG A 468 -21.11 -10.23 15.64
N GLY A 469 -22.19 -9.81 16.30
CA GLY A 469 -22.43 -8.46 16.86
C GLY A 469 -22.33 -7.25 15.93
N LYS A 470 -23.49 -6.68 15.58
CA LYS A 470 -23.85 -5.29 15.19
C LYS A 470 -22.75 -4.20 15.01
N PHE A 471 -21.59 -4.41 14.43
CA PHE A 471 -20.70 -3.32 14.02
C PHE A 471 -19.78 -3.86 12.95
N LEU A 472 -20.01 -3.53 11.68
CA LEU A 472 -18.94 -3.34 10.70
C LEU A 472 -19.40 -2.67 9.40
N PHE A 473 -20.68 -2.73 9.04
CA PHE A 473 -21.25 -1.88 7.99
C PHE A 473 -22.65 -1.40 8.42
N GLY A 474 -23.06 -0.22 7.96
CA GLY A 474 -24.28 0.46 8.39
C GLY A 474 -25.51 -0.47 8.46
N LYS A 475 -26.24 -0.36 9.58
CA LYS A 475 -27.58 -0.91 9.87
C LYS A 475 -28.17 -1.86 8.81
N ILE A 476 -27.93 -3.17 8.96
CA ILE A 476 -28.87 -4.18 8.48
C ILE A 476 -29.33 -4.98 9.71
N PRO A 477 -30.62 -4.92 10.09
CA PRO A 477 -31.13 -5.65 11.25
C PRO A 477 -31.32 -7.12 10.87
N CYS A 478 -30.50 -8.01 11.44
CA CYS A 478 -30.79 -9.44 11.42
C CYS A 478 -31.55 -9.81 12.70
N MET A 479 -32.80 -10.26 12.53
CA MET A 479 -33.66 -10.80 13.60
C MET A 479 -33.10 -12.15 14.10
N PRO A 480 -33.19 -12.47 15.40
CA PRO A 480 -32.81 -13.77 15.94
C PRO A 480 -33.98 -14.76 15.84
N THR A 481 -33.79 -15.87 15.12
CA THR A 481 -34.75 -16.99 15.15
C THR A 481 -34.22 -18.12 16.04
N VAL A 482 -34.85 -18.22 17.22
CA VAL A 482 -35.21 -19.38 18.05
C VAL A 482 -34.30 -20.64 18.04
N LEU A 483 -33.77 -20.94 19.23
CA LEU A 483 -33.11 -22.18 19.65
C LEU A 483 -34.03 -23.42 19.58
N ASN A 484 -33.46 -24.57 19.18
CA ASN A 484 -33.88 -25.89 19.65
C ASN A 484 -32.67 -26.73 20.11
N LYS A 485 -32.93 -27.60 21.09
CA LYS A 485 -32.01 -28.30 22.03
C LYS A 485 -31.01 -29.31 21.41
N PRO A 486 -29.96 -29.72 22.16
CA PRO A 486 -28.76 -30.36 21.62
C PRO A 486 -28.85 -31.89 21.59
N ALA A 487 -28.31 -32.49 20.52
CA ALA A 487 -27.75 -33.84 20.57
C ALA A 487 -26.38 -33.78 21.26
N VAL A 488 -25.95 -34.89 21.86
CA VAL A 488 -24.59 -35.07 22.40
C VAL A 488 -23.61 -35.01 21.23
N GLN A 489 -23.27 -33.79 20.80
CA GLN A 489 -22.28 -33.51 19.79
C GLN A 489 -20.91 -33.64 20.48
N ARG A 490 -20.00 -34.43 19.90
CA ARG A 490 -18.57 -34.11 20.04
C ARG A 490 -18.49 -32.61 19.79
N GLU A 491 -17.98 -31.83 20.74
CA GLU A 491 -17.70 -30.42 20.50
C GLU A 491 -16.72 -30.37 19.32
N GLU A 492 -17.24 -30.19 18.11
CA GLU A 492 -16.44 -29.96 16.93
C GLU A 492 -15.79 -28.60 17.14
N PHE A 493 -14.49 -28.64 17.47
CA PHE A 493 -13.73 -27.42 17.73
C PHE A 493 -13.43 -26.74 16.40
N ASP A 494 -14.30 -25.81 16.00
CA ASP A 494 -14.07 -24.91 14.88
C ASP A 494 -13.17 -23.75 15.31
N PHE A 495 -11.96 -23.67 14.76
CA PHE A 495 -11.02 -22.61 15.10
C PHE A 495 -11.15 -21.42 14.14
N ASN A 496 -11.51 -20.24 14.66
CA ASN A 496 -11.62 -18.98 13.90
C ASN A 496 -10.70 -17.85 14.36
N LEU A 497 -9.87 -18.13 15.35
CA LEU A 497 -8.93 -17.19 15.93
C LEU A 497 -7.52 -17.68 15.62
N PHE A 498 -6.68 -16.80 15.08
CA PHE A 498 -5.35 -17.17 14.60
C PHE A 498 -4.25 -16.35 15.24
N ARG A 499 -3.11 -16.98 15.51
CA ARG A 499 -1.86 -16.33 15.90
C ARG A 499 -0.90 -16.34 14.72
N PHE A 500 -0.05 -15.32 14.65
CA PHE A 500 1.06 -15.26 13.72
C PHE A 500 2.32 -15.74 14.44
N TYR A 501 2.68 -16.99 14.24
CA TYR A 501 3.68 -17.71 15.04
C TYR A 501 5.05 -17.76 14.35
N SER A 502 6.11 -17.29 15.04
CA SER A 502 7.47 -17.28 14.46
C SER A 502 8.18 -18.63 14.40
N GLY A 503 7.82 -19.59 15.25
CA GLY A 503 8.65 -20.80 15.44
C GLY A 503 9.40 -20.73 16.75
#